data_AF-A0A553JPX1-F1
#
_entry.id   AF-A0A553JPX1-F1
#
_cell.length_a   1.000
_cell.length_b   1.000
_cell.length_c   1.000
_cell.angle_alpha   90.00
_cell.angle_beta   90.00
_cell.angle_gamma   90.00
#
_symmetry.space_group_name_H-M   'P 1'
#
loop_
_entity.id
_entity.type
_entity.pdbx_description
1 polymer ?
#
loop_
_entity_poly.entity_id
_entity_poly.type
_entity_poly.pdbx_seq_one_letter_code
_entity_poly.pdbx_strand_id
1 'polypeptide(L)'
;MHHNQHDIRPIQKHPLNVRVFHYILLLSFLPLAVTGLLLFFKPLSQSGMQLTYDIHIIAGVVMGLDALAFTLMAFDRVVLFIARVFSLSERDVKWFMVLGGYPQKFLLGKKVPVPPMNKYNSGQKLFGVCVLIGGTLLILSGLVIWLAPHVAPRDLVWILGQIHLVSGLILTAFLPVHLFLAVYRFDDFKAMMVHGNVPYHDAAEYTPLWVEQEIVPVTANQQRNK
;
A
#
# COMPACT_ATOMS: atom_id res chain seq x y z
N MET A 1 -36.77 -20.07 -5.20
CA MET A 1 -35.46 -19.60 -5.70
C MET A 1 -35.16 -18.27 -5.03
N HIS A 2 -34.45 -18.29 -3.89
CA HIS A 2 -34.07 -17.06 -3.19
C HIS A 2 -32.91 -16.40 -3.94
N HIS A 3 -33.22 -15.38 -4.75
CA HIS A 3 -32.22 -14.44 -5.21
C HIS A 3 -31.78 -13.64 -3.99
N ASN A 4 -30.70 -14.07 -3.33
CA ASN A 4 -30.12 -13.34 -2.22
C ASN A 4 -29.56 -12.05 -2.83
N GLN A 5 -30.36 -10.98 -2.86
CA GLN A 5 -29.90 -9.68 -3.34
C GLN A 5 -28.80 -9.23 -2.38
N HIS A 6 -27.56 -9.44 -2.79
CA HIS A 6 -26.40 -8.96 -2.05
C HIS A 6 -26.54 -7.45 -1.88
N ASP A 7 -26.37 -6.97 -0.66
CA ASP A 7 -26.48 -5.55 -0.35
C ASP A 7 -25.40 -4.75 -1.09
N ILE A 8 -25.81 -4.02 -2.12
CA ILE A 8 -24.95 -3.22 -2.99
C ILE A 8 -24.79 -1.77 -2.52
N ARG A 9 -25.29 -1.41 -1.32
CA ARG A 9 -25.12 -0.06 -0.79
C ARG A 9 -23.62 0.29 -0.76
N PRO A 10 -23.19 1.43 -1.34
CA PRO A 10 -21.78 1.78 -1.39
C PRO A 10 -21.30 2.26 -0.02
N ILE A 11 -20.15 1.73 0.42
CA ILE A 11 -19.41 2.21 1.59
C ILE A 11 -18.13 2.90 1.09
N GLN A 12 -17.90 4.13 1.52
CA GLN A 12 -16.67 4.84 1.20
C GLN A 12 -15.48 4.21 1.95
N LYS A 13 -14.62 3.52 1.21
CA LYS A 13 -13.40 2.87 1.74
C LYS A 13 -12.16 3.75 1.55
N HIS A 14 -12.04 4.42 0.40
CA HIS A 14 -10.89 5.23 0.02
C HIS A 14 -11.33 6.65 -0.38
N PRO A 15 -11.13 7.67 0.47
CA PRO A 15 -11.40 9.05 0.09
C PRO A 15 -10.46 9.54 -1.02
N LEU A 16 -10.84 10.60 -1.73
CA LEU A 16 -10.13 11.07 -2.92
C LEU A 16 -8.66 11.40 -2.66
N ASN A 17 -8.34 12.08 -1.55
CA ASN A 17 -6.96 12.43 -1.20
C ASN A 17 -6.05 11.21 -1.04
N VAL A 18 -6.54 10.13 -0.41
CA VAL A 18 -5.82 8.85 -0.28
C VAL A 18 -5.59 8.20 -1.65
N ARG A 19 -6.58 8.30 -2.54
CA ARG A 19 -6.49 7.75 -3.90
C ARG A 19 -5.48 8.50 -4.77
N VAL A 20 -5.48 9.84 -4.70
CA VAL A 20 -4.52 10.68 -5.43
C VAL A 20 -3.09 10.37 -4.98
N PHE A 21 -2.85 10.32 -3.66
CA PHE A 21 -1.58 9.87 -3.11
C PHE A 21 -1.18 8.50 -3.64
N HIS A 22 -2.10 7.53 -3.63
CA HIS A 22 -1.82 6.21 -4.19
C HIS A 22 -1.47 6.24 -5.69
N TYR A 23 -2.08 7.11 -6.50
CA TYR A 23 -1.75 7.23 -7.93
C TYR A 23 -0.36 7.78 -8.15
N ILE A 24 0.03 8.82 -7.42
CA ILE A 24 1.36 9.41 -7.54
C ILE A 24 2.42 8.43 -7.00
N LEU A 25 2.14 7.76 -5.87
CA LEU A 25 2.96 6.67 -5.35
C LEU A 25 3.12 5.53 -6.36
N LEU A 26 2.04 5.09 -7.02
CA LEU A 26 2.09 4.06 -8.07
C LEU A 26 2.97 4.50 -9.25
N LEU A 27 2.73 5.71 -9.76
CA LEU A 27 3.42 6.25 -10.94
C LEU A 27 4.90 6.55 -10.68
N SER A 28 5.28 6.82 -9.44
CA SER A 28 6.68 7.03 -9.04
C SER A 28 7.38 5.73 -8.65
N PHE A 29 6.74 4.85 -7.89
CA PHE A 29 7.35 3.63 -7.38
C PHE A 29 7.57 2.56 -8.46
N LEU A 30 6.68 2.44 -9.45
CA LEU A 30 6.87 1.47 -10.54
C LEU A 30 8.17 1.74 -11.33
N PRO A 31 8.44 2.97 -11.82
CA PRO A 31 9.75 3.32 -12.38
C PRO A 31 10.90 3.10 -11.42
N LEU A 32 10.77 3.47 -10.14
CA LEU A 32 11.83 3.29 -9.13
C LEU A 32 12.23 1.83 -8.96
N ALA A 33 11.24 0.92 -8.88
CA ALA A 33 11.48 -0.51 -8.76
C ALA A 33 12.25 -1.06 -9.98
N VAL A 34 11.81 -0.71 -11.19
CA VAL A 34 12.47 -1.16 -12.44
C VAL A 34 13.88 -0.58 -12.56
N THR A 35 14.02 0.74 -12.41
CA THR A 35 15.31 1.43 -12.52
C THR A 35 16.28 1.02 -11.41
N GLY A 36 15.80 0.77 -10.19
CA GLY A 36 16.61 0.25 -9.09
C GLY A 36 17.21 -1.13 -9.39
N LEU A 37 16.43 -2.04 -9.96
CA LEU A 37 16.94 -3.35 -10.40
C LEU A 37 17.96 -3.21 -11.54
N LEU A 38 17.72 -2.32 -12.50
CA LEU A 38 18.66 -2.04 -13.59
C LEU A 38 19.98 -1.44 -13.06
N LEU A 39 19.92 -0.51 -12.10
CA LEU A 39 21.09 0.07 -11.42
C LEU A 39 21.89 -0.96 -10.61
N PHE A 40 21.19 -1.96 -10.07
CA PHE A 40 21.82 -3.06 -9.33
C PHE A 40 22.54 -4.05 -10.26
N PHE A 41 21.85 -4.59 -11.28
CA PHE A 41 22.42 -5.59 -12.19
C PHE A 41 23.29 -5.02 -13.31
N LYS A 42 23.12 -3.74 -13.63
CA LYS A 42 23.85 -2.99 -14.66
C LYS A 42 23.89 -3.67 -16.05
N PRO A 43 22.74 -4.08 -16.64
CA PRO A 43 22.74 -4.83 -17.89
C PRO A 43 22.83 -3.95 -19.16
N LEU A 44 22.78 -2.62 -19.04
CA LEU A 44 22.67 -1.69 -20.16
C LEU A 44 24.01 -1.05 -20.52
N SER A 45 24.08 -0.41 -21.70
CA SER A 45 25.21 0.44 -22.08
C SER A 45 25.37 1.62 -21.10
N GLN A 46 26.53 2.27 -21.12
CA GLN A 46 26.80 3.44 -20.27
C GLN A 46 25.73 4.55 -20.42
N SER A 47 25.31 4.85 -21.65
CA SER A 47 24.24 5.84 -21.89
C SER A 47 22.89 5.38 -21.35
N GLY A 48 22.57 4.08 -21.49
CA GLY A 48 21.36 3.49 -20.92
C GLY A 48 21.38 3.51 -19.38
N MET A 49 22.53 3.26 -18.77
CA MET A 49 22.71 3.35 -17.31
C MET A 49 22.56 4.79 -16.80
N GLN A 50 23.08 5.77 -17.54
CA GLN A 50 22.89 7.19 -17.19
C GLN A 50 21.41 7.59 -17.25
N LEU A 51 20.71 7.25 -18.33
CA LEU A 51 19.28 7.53 -18.44
C LEU A 51 18.47 6.84 -17.32
N THR A 52 18.82 5.58 -17.00
CA THR A 52 18.20 4.83 -15.90
C THR A 52 18.38 5.55 -14.56
N TYR A 53 19.59 6.06 -14.30
CA TYR A 53 19.90 6.85 -13.11
C TYR A 53 19.06 8.14 -13.06
N ASP A 54 19.00 8.89 -14.16
CA ASP A 54 18.23 10.15 -14.21
C ASP A 54 16.74 9.91 -13.94
N ILE A 55 16.15 8.86 -14.54
CA ILE A 55 14.76 8.46 -14.28
C ILE A 55 14.58 8.07 -12.82
N HIS A 56 15.51 7.31 -12.24
CA HIS A 56 15.44 6.88 -10.84
C HIS A 56 15.40 8.08 -9.88
N ILE A 57 16.27 9.07 -10.09
CA ILE A 57 16.31 10.29 -9.29
C ILE A 57 15.00 11.08 -9.43
N ILE A 58 14.54 11.33 -10.66
CA ILE A 58 13.30 12.08 -10.90
C ILE A 58 12.10 11.41 -10.22
N ALA A 59 11.95 10.10 -10.40
CA ALA A 59 10.89 9.33 -9.77
C ALA A 59 11.00 9.33 -8.23
N GLY A 60 12.22 9.27 -7.70
CA GLY A 60 12.51 9.38 -6.26
C GLY A 60 12.10 10.71 -5.67
N VAL A 61 12.38 11.82 -6.37
CA VAL A 61 11.95 13.16 -5.98
C VAL A 61 10.42 13.26 -6.00
N VAL A 62 9.76 12.77 -7.05
CA VAL A 62 8.29 12.77 -7.14
C VAL A 62 7.67 12.00 -5.96
N MET A 63 8.17 10.79 -5.66
CA MET A 63 7.69 9.99 -4.52
C MET A 63 7.93 10.69 -3.18
N GLY A 64 9.10 11.31 -2.99
CA GLY A 64 9.43 12.05 -1.78
C GLY A 64 8.53 13.27 -1.55
N LEU A 65 8.27 14.04 -2.61
CA LEU A 65 7.37 15.20 -2.57
C LEU A 65 5.92 14.77 -2.33
N ASP A 66 5.46 13.68 -2.95
CA ASP A 66 4.12 13.13 -2.73
C ASP A 66 3.92 12.68 -1.27
N ALA A 67 4.87 11.92 -0.72
CA ALA A 67 4.84 11.51 0.68
C ALA A 67 4.84 12.70 1.65
N LEU A 68 5.66 13.72 1.37
CA LEU A 68 5.71 14.94 2.16
C LEU A 68 4.37 15.71 2.07
N ALA A 69 3.86 15.93 0.86
CA ALA A 69 2.61 16.64 0.64
C ALA A 69 1.43 15.92 1.31
N PHE A 70 1.33 14.60 1.16
CA PHE A 70 0.29 13.80 1.80
C PHE A 70 0.38 13.85 3.32
N THR A 71 1.60 13.80 3.87
CA THR A 71 1.81 13.92 5.33
C THR A 71 1.36 15.27 5.87
N LEU A 72 1.64 16.36 5.15
CA LEU A 72 1.27 17.72 5.59
C LEU A 72 -0.22 18.01 5.37
N MET A 73 -0.80 17.59 4.25
CA MET A 73 -2.17 17.93 3.86
C MET A 73 -3.23 16.97 4.40
N ALA A 74 -2.85 15.73 4.74
CA ALA A 74 -3.74 14.68 5.21
C ALA A 74 -3.17 13.96 6.45
N PHE A 75 -2.60 14.73 7.37
CA PHE A 75 -1.94 14.20 8.57
C PHE A 75 -2.84 13.28 9.41
N ASP A 76 -4.13 13.62 9.54
CA ASP A 76 -5.14 12.78 10.20
C ASP A 76 -5.22 11.37 9.58
N ARG A 77 -5.10 11.28 8.25
CA ARG A 77 -5.11 10.01 7.52
C ARG A 77 -3.84 9.24 7.72
N VAL A 78 -2.69 9.91 7.80
CA VAL A 78 -1.40 9.27 8.12
C VAL A 78 -1.43 8.67 9.51
N VAL A 79 -1.86 9.43 10.52
CA VAL A 79 -1.97 8.94 11.91
C VAL A 79 -2.94 7.76 11.99
N LEU A 80 -4.10 7.85 11.34
CA LEU A 80 -5.07 6.75 11.30
C LEU A 80 -4.53 5.51 10.58
N PHE A 81 -3.76 5.70 9.50
CA PHE A 81 -3.11 4.59 8.80
C PHE A 81 -2.08 3.90 9.69
N ILE A 82 -1.20 4.66 10.34
CA ILE A 82 -0.20 4.17 11.31
C ILE A 82 -0.89 3.37 12.42
N ALA A 83 -1.90 3.96 13.06
CA ALA A 83 -2.65 3.30 14.13
C ALA A 83 -3.25 1.95 13.68
N ARG A 84 -3.76 1.88 12.45
CA ARG A 84 -4.33 0.63 11.90
C ARG A 84 -3.27 -0.41 11.57
N VAL A 85 -2.18 -0.04 10.90
CA VAL A 85 -1.18 -1.02 10.44
C VAL A 85 -0.32 -1.57 11.59
N PHE A 86 -0.10 -0.79 12.65
CA PHE A 86 0.59 -1.23 13.86
C PHE A 86 -0.34 -1.83 14.93
N SER A 87 -1.66 -1.83 14.70
CA SER A 87 -2.59 -2.55 15.58
C SER A 87 -2.38 -4.07 15.45
N LEU A 88 -1.96 -4.72 16.52
CA LEU A 88 -1.75 -6.17 16.59
C LEU A 88 -2.75 -6.80 17.56
N SER A 89 -3.30 -7.95 17.17
CA SER A 89 -4.23 -8.74 17.95
C SER A 89 -4.00 -10.23 17.72
N GLU A 90 -4.57 -11.09 18.57
CA GLU A 90 -4.51 -12.54 18.38
C GLU A 90 -5.09 -13.00 17.03
N ARG A 91 -6.03 -12.22 16.46
CA ARG A 91 -6.60 -12.49 15.14
C ARG A 91 -5.56 -12.34 14.04
N ASP A 92 -4.61 -11.43 14.20
CA ASP A 92 -3.53 -11.25 13.24
C ASP A 92 -2.63 -12.49 13.20
N VAL A 93 -2.31 -13.04 14.37
CA VAL A 93 -1.54 -14.30 14.50
C VAL A 93 -2.30 -15.46 13.85
N LYS A 94 -3.58 -15.64 14.19
CA LYS A 94 -4.44 -16.69 13.60
C LYS A 94 -4.57 -16.54 12.08
N TRP A 95 -4.61 -15.31 11.58
CA TRP A 95 -4.65 -15.04 10.14
C TRP A 95 -3.35 -15.48 9.46
N PHE A 96 -2.18 -15.21 10.05
CA PHE A 96 -0.89 -15.64 9.50
C PHE A 96 -0.71 -17.16 9.56
N MET A 97 -1.24 -17.84 10.57
CA MET A 97 -1.22 -19.32 10.65
C MET A 97 -1.92 -19.98 9.45
N VAL A 98 -2.92 -19.32 8.84
CA VAL A 98 -3.61 -19.80 7.65
C VAL A 98 -3.28 -19.00 6.39
N LEU A 99 -2.41 -17.99 6.48
CA LEU A 99 -2.09 -17.03 5.42
C LEU A 99 -3.34 -16.45 4.74
N GLY A 100 -4.33 -16.06 5.55
CA GLY A 100 -5.63 -15.57 5.06
C GLY A 100 -6.45 -16.57 4.26
N GLY A 101 -6.10 -17.87 4.32
CA GLY A 101 -6.74 -18.92 3.54
C GLY A 101 -6.37 -18.91 2.05
N TYR A 102 -5.47 -18.02 1.61
CA TYR A 102 -5.12 -17.87 0.19
C TYR A 102 -4.44 -19.13 -0.37
N PRO A 103 -3.42 -19.72 0.27
CA PRO A 103 -2.77 -20.92 -0.28
C PRO A 103 -3.74 -22.10 -0.41
N GLN A 104 -4.59 -22.33 0.60
CA GLN A 104 -5.57 -23.42 0.60
C GLN A 104 -6.60 -23.22 -0.51
N LYS A 105 -7.02 -21.96 -0.74
CA LYS A 105 -7.96 -21.64 -1.82
C LYS A 105 -7.33 -21.81 -3.20
N PHE A 106 -6.14 -21.26 -3.42
CA PHE A 106 -5.51 -21.24 -4.74
C PHE A 106 -4.86 -22.56 -5.14
N LEU A 107 -4.26 -23.28 -4.18
CA LEU A 107 -3.54 -24.52 -4.46
C LEU A 107 -4.42 -25.76 -4.29
N LEU A 108 -5.40 -25.73 -3.38
CA LEU A 108 -6.20 -26.90 -3.00
C LEU A 108 -7.69 -26.75 -3.32
N GLY A 109 -8.15 -25.57 -3.78
CA GLY A 109 -9.57 -25.30 -4.03
C GLY A 109 -10.43 -25.29 -2.76
N LYS A 110 -9.82 -25.25 -1.57
CA LYS A 110 -10.53 -25.37 -0.28
C LYS A 110 -10.64 -24.01 0.41
N LYS A 111 -11.84 -23.68 0.86
CA LYS A 111 -12.05 -22.56 1.79
C LYS A 111 -11.78 -23.03 3.21
N VAL A 112 -10.97 -22.27 3.94
CA VAL A 112 -10.74 -22.46 5.38
C VAL A 112 -11.31 -21.28 6.16
N PRO A 113 -11.72 -21.46 7.43
CA PRO A 113 -12.12 -20.35 8.27
C PRO A 113 -10.97 -19.35 8.44
N VAL A 114 -11.27 -18.07 8.21
CA VAL A 114 -10.35 -16.94 8.43
C VAL A 114 -10.91 -16.11 9.57
N PRO A 115 -10.09 -15.66 10.55
CA PRO A 115 -10.59 -14.82 11.63
C PRO A 115 -11.21 -13.52 11.08
N PRO A 116 -12.23 -12.96 11.77
CA PRO A 116 -12.84 -11.71 11.36
C PRO A 116 -11.80 -10.57 11.42
N MET A 117 -11.75 -9.73 10.38
CA MET A 117 -10.72 -8.69 10.24
C MET A 117 -11.30 -7.28 10.28
N ASN A 118 -10.46 -6.33 10.70
CA ASN A 118 -10.70 -4.88 10.61
C ASN A 118 -10.57 -4.40 9.16
N LYS A 119 -10.55 -3.07 8.95
CA LYS A 119 -10.46 -2.47 7.60
C LYS A 119 -9.31 -3.02 6.76
N TYR A 120 -8.19 -3.32 7.42
CA TYR A 120 -7.05 -4.01 6.84
C TYR A 120 -6.91 -5.38 7.46
N ASN A 121 -6.79 -6.41 6.62
CA ASN A 121 -6.36 -7.74 7.05
C ASN A 121 -4.85 -7.75 7.36
N SER A 122 -4.35 -8.83 7.96
CA SER A 122 -2.95 -8.87 8.45
C SER A 122 -1.93 -8.78 7.32
N GLY A 123 -2.22 -9.33 6.14
CA GLY A 123 -1.38 -9.16 4.96
C GLY A 123 -1.30 -7.72 4.48
N GLN A 124 -2.44 -7.01 4.48
CA GLN A 124 -2.49 -5.57 4.17
C GLN A 124 -1.78 -4.72 5.23
N LYS A 125 -1.88 -5.08 6.51
CA LYS A 125 -1.14 -4.41 7.59
C LYS A 125 0.36 -4.59 7.41
N LEU A 126 0.84 -5.82 7.19
CA LEU A 126 2.25 -6.12 6.93
C LEU A 126 2.78 -5.32 5.76
N PHE A 127 2.07 -5.35 4.63
CA PHE A 127 2.47 -4.58 3.45
C PHE A 127 2.44 -3.06 3.73
N GLY A 128 1.44 -2.58 4.48
CA GLY A 128 1.37 -1.19 4.89
C GLY A 128 2.54 -0.75 5.77
N VAL A 129 2.99 -1.60 6.69
CA VAL A 129 4.21 -1.36 7.49
C VAL A 129 5.45 -1.34 6.60
N CYS A 130 5.57 -2.28 5.66
CA CYS A 130 6.67 -2.30 4.69
C CYS A 130 6.71 -1.01 3.87
N VAL A 131 5.58 -0.57 3.32
CA VAL A 131 5.49 0.66 2.52
C VAL A 131 5.83 1.90 3.36
N LEU A 132 5.32 1.98 4.58
CA LEU A 132 5.61 3.11 5.47
C LEU A 132 7.09 3.16 5.85
N ILE A 133 7.59 2.12 6.52
CA ILE A 133 8.97 2.10 7.01
C ILE A 133 9.96 2.05 5.85
N GLY A 134 9.77 1.10 4.92
CA GLY A 134 10.64 0.93 3.77
C GLY A 134 10.63 2.13 2.82
N GLY A 135 9.46 2.74 2.59
CA GLY A 135 9.34 3.95 1.79
C GLY A 135 10.07 5.14 2.43
N THR A 136 9.90 5.35 3.75
CA THR A 136 10.64 6.37 4.48
C THR A 136 12.15 6.12 4.43
N LEU A 137 12.60 4.88 4.64
CA LEU A 137 14.02 4.51 4.55
C LEU A 137 14.58 4.77 3.15
N LEU A 138 13.85 4.41 2.09
CA LEU A 138 14.25 4.67 0.69
C LEU A 138 14.40 6.17 0.43
N ILE A 139 13.42 6.98 0.83
CA ILE A 139 13.44 8.43 0.60
C ILE A 139 14.63 9.06 1.33
N LEU A 140 14.78 8.78 2.63
CA LEU A 140 15.84 9.41 3.44
C LEU A 140 17.23 8.97 3.02
N SER A 141 17.45 7.67 2.80
CA SER A 141 18.74 7.17 2.33
C SER A 141 19.06 7.66 0.91
N GLY A 142 18.08 7.67 0.01
CA GLY A 142 18.25 8.12 -1.38
C GLY A 142 18.63 9.60 -1.45
N LEU A 143 17.99 10.46 -0.66
CA LEU A 143 18.33 11.89 -0.59
C LEU A 143 19.78 12.12 -0.18
N VAL A 144 20.28 11.40 0.84
CA VAL A 144 21.65 11.56 1.32
C VAL A 144 22.67 11.06 0.31
N ILE A 145 22.44 9.88 -0.28
CA ILE A 145 23.36 9.30 -1.27
C ILE A 145 23.40 10.15 -2.54
N TRP A 146 22.29 10.79 -2.90
CA TRP A 146 22.22 11.67 -4.07
C TRP A 146 22.84 13.05 -3.83
N LEU A 147 22.49 13.73 -2.73
CA LEU A 147 22.83 15.14 -2.51
C LEU A 147 24.14 15.36 -1.74
N ALA A 148 24.53 14.42 -0.89
CA ALA A 148 25.69 14.57 -0.01
C ALA A 148 26.74 13.44 -0.11
N PRO A 149 26.97 12.78 -1.28
CA PRO A 149 27.86 11.62 -1.34
C PRO A 149 29.32 11.92 -0.96
N HIS A 150 29.76 13.18 -1.12
CA HIS A 150 31.14 13.60 -0.83
C HIS A 150 31.28 14.45 0.44
N VAL A 151 30.15 14.84 1.05
CA VAL A 151 30.11 15.69 2.25
C VAL A 151 29.84 14.85 3.51
N ALA A 152 29.04 13.79 3.38
CA ALA A 152 28.76 12.88 4.47
C ALA A 152 29.94 11.92 4.75
N PRO A 153 30.10 11.44 6.00
CA PRO A 153 31.09 10.41 6.32
C PRO A 153 30.94 9.17 5.43
N ARG A 154 32.06 8.63 4.95
CA ARG A 154 32.08 7.47 4.03
C ARG A 154 31.25 6.30 4.57
N ASP A 155 31.42 5.97 5.85
CA ASP A 155 30.73 4.84 6.47
C ASP A 155 29.21 5.07 6.54
N LEU A 156 28.78 6.33 6.75
CA LEU A 156 27.38 6.69 6.73
C LEU A 156 26.78 6.50 5.33
N VAL A 157 27.45 7.00 4.28
CA VAL A 157 26.98 6.84 2.89
C VAL A 157 26.91 5.35 2.53
N TRP A 158 27.88 4.54 2.97
CA TRP A 158 27.88 3.11 2.75
C TRP A 158 26.69 2.41 3.44
N ILE A 159 26.45 2.68 4.73
CA ILE A 159 25.31 2.11 5.48
C ILE A 159 23.99 2.51 4.83
N LEU A 160 23.83 3.79 4.48
CA LEU A 160 22.62 4.28 3.81
C LEU A 160 22.42 3.60 2.45
N GLY A 161 23.50 3.35 1.70
CA GLY A 161 23.44 2.57 0.46
C GLY A 161 22.93 1.15 0.68
N GLN A 162 23.36 0.47 1.75
CA GLN A 162 22.86 -0.85 2.11
C GLN A 162 21.37 -0.81 2.52
N ILE A 163 20.99 0.17 3.34
CA ILE A 163 19.60 0.38 3.75
C ILE A 163 18.71 0.63 2.53
N HIS A 164 19.17 1.47 1.60
CA HIS A 164 18.46 1.78 0.36
C HIS A 164 18.26 0.53 -0.49
N LEU A 165 19.34 -0.23 -0.70
CA LEU A 165 19.30 -1.47 -1.47
C LEU A 165 18.35 -2.50 -0.86
N VAL A 166 18.49 -2.82 0.43
CA VAL A 166 17.67 -3.84 1.09
C VAL A 166 16.20 -3.42 1.13
N SER A 167 15.91 -2.16 1.45
CA SER A 167 14.53 -1.65 1.47
C SER A 167 13.89 -1.68 0.07
N GLY A 168 14.67 -1.31 -0.95
CA GLY A 168 14.26 -1.35 -2.35
C GLY A 168 13.94 -2.77 -2.83
N LEU A 169 14.81 -3.74 -2.50
CA LEU A 169 14.60 -5.14 -2.84
C LEU A 169 13.36 -5.72 -2.14
N ILE A 170 13.17 -5.44 -0.85
CA ILE A 170 11.99 -5.91 -0.11
C ILE A 170 10.71 -5.35 -0.74
N LEU A 171 10.61 -4.03 -0.94
CA LEU A 171 9.40 -3.43 -1.50
C LEU A 171 9.14 -3.87 -2.95
N THR A 172 10.19 -4.02 -3.75
CA THR A 172 10.08 -4.54 -5.11
C THR A 172 9.61 -5.99 -5.12
N ALA A 173 10.06 -6.83 -4.18
CA ALA A 173 9.61 -8.22 -4.07
C ALA A 173 8.15 -8.35 -3.61
N PHE A 174 7.66 -7.43 -2.78
CA PHE A 174 6.25 -7.40 -2.37
C PHE A 174 5.31 -6.91 -3.48
N LEU A 175 5.80 -6.12 -4.44
CA LEU A 175 4.97 -5.50 -5.48
C LEU A 175 4.16 -6.51 -6.31
N PRO A 176 4.72 -7.62 -6.83
CA PRO A 176 3.92 -8.63 -7.55
C PRO A 176 2.81 -9.25 -6.70
N VAL A 177 3.09 -9.53 -5.42
CA VAL A 177 2.10 -10.07 -4.47
C VAL A 177 0.97 -9.07 -4.26
N HIS A 178 1.31 -7.80 -4.05
CA HIS A 178 0.34 -6.72 -3.88
C HIS A 178 -0.54 -6.56 -5.12
N LEU A 179 0.04 -6.48 -6.32
CA LEU A 179 -0.70 -6.32 -7.57
C LEU A 179 -1.64 -7.50 -7.82
N PHE A 180 -1.16 -8.73 -7.62
CA PHE A 180 -1.97 -9.93 -7.76
C PHE A 180 -3.19 -9.91 -6.81
N LEU A 181 -2.96 -9.68 -5.51
CA LEU A 181 -4.03 -9.67 -4.52
C LEU A 181 -4.99 -8.47 -4.70
N ALA A 182 -4.49 -7.33 -5.17
CA ALA A 182 -5.31 -6.18 -5.49
C ALA A 182 -6.29 -6.50 -6.63
N VAL A 183 -5.79 -7.01 -7.77
CA VAL A 183 -6.64 -7.38 -8.91
C VAL A 183 -7.59 -8.53 -8.56
N TYR A 184 -7.11 -9.51 -7.78
CA TYR A 184 -7.95 -10.61 -7.29
C TYR A 184 -9.17 -10.11 -6.50
N ARG A 185 -9.03 -9.00 -5.77
CA ARG A 185 -10.11 -8.32 -5.05
C ARG A 185 -10.64 -7.16 -5.88
N PHE A 186 -11.28 -7.48 -7.00
CA PHE A 186 -11.61 -6.50 -8.04
C PHE A 186 -12.46 -5.30 -7.57
N ASP A 187 -13.39 -5.48 -6.61
CA ASP A 187 -14.15 -4.36 -6.05
C ASP A 187 -13.29 -3.44 -5.18
N ASP A 188 -12.36 -3.99 -4.39
CA ASP A 188 -11.35 -3.19 -3.68
C ASP A 188 -10.41 -2.47 -4.66
N PHE A 189 -10.03 -3.13 -5.76
CA PHE A 189 -9.22 -2.53 -6.83
C PHE A 189 -9.94 -1.34 -7.46
N LYS A 190 -11.20 -1.49 -7.88
CA LYS A 190 -12.01 -0.37 -8.42
C LYS A 190 -12.24 0.72 -7.38
N ALA A 191 -12.40 0.36 -6.11
CA ALA A 191 -12.49 1.33 -5.03
C ALA A 191 -11.22 2.20 -4.98
N MET A 192 -10.02 1.62 -5.03
CA MET A 192 -8.78 2.41 -5.05
C MET A 192 -8.62 3.20 -6.36
N MET A 193 -8.86 2.56 -7.50
CA MET A 193 -8.48 3.12 -8.81
C MET A 193 -9.53 4.02 -9.47
N VAL A 194 -10.81 3.96 -9.06
CA VAL A 194 -11.90 4.61 -9.81
C VAL A 194 -12.82 5.48 -8.96
N HIS A 195 -13.40 4.96 -7.88
CA HIS A 195 -14.51 5.66 -7.22
C HIS A 195 -14.43 5.76 -5.69
N GLY A 196 -13.58 4.99 -5.02
CA GLY A 196 -13.41 5.07 -3.56
C GLY A 196 -14.37 4.22 -2.73
N ASN A 197 -15.31 3.51 -3.36
CA ASN A 197 -16.40 2.81 -2.69
C ASN A 197 -16.34 1.30 -2.88
N VAL A 198 -16.78 0.54 -1.89
CA VAL A 198 -16.99 -0.92 -1.97
C VAL A 198 -18.45 -1.26 -1.68
N PRO A 199 -19.01 -2.36 -2.22
CA PRO A 199 -20.32 -2.84 -1.82
C PRO A 199 -20.38 -3.23 -0.34
N TYR A 200 -21.51 -3.00 0.33
CA TYR A 200 -21.68 -3.34 1.75
C TYR A 200 -21.45 -4.82 2.02
N HIS A 201 -22.01 -5.71 1.19
CA HIS A 201 -21.86 -7.16 1.39
C HIS A 201 -20.39 -7.61 1.33
N ASP A 202 -19.58 -7.05 0.43
CA ASP A 202 -18.15 -7.32 0.37
C ASP A 202 -17.44 -6.84 1.63
N ALA A 203 -17.74 -5.62 2.08
CA ALA A 203 -17.14 -5.12 3.32
C ALA A 203 -17.52 -6.00 4.53
N ALA A 204 -18.76 -6.49 4.58
CA ALA A 204 -19.26 -7.36 5.65
C ALA A 204 -18.65 -8.77 5.60
N GLU A 205 -18.36 -9.31 4.41
CA GLU A 205 -17.72 -10.63 4.27
C GLU A 205 -16.23 -10.58 4.65
N TYR A 206 -15.49 -9.59 4.13
CA TYR A 206 -14.02 -9.59 4.17
C TYR A 206 -13.43 -8.74 5.29
N THR A 207 -14.18 -7.74 5.77
CA THR A 207 -13.76 -6.83 6.84
C THR A 207 -14.91 -6.62 7.85
N PRO A 208 -15.48 -7.69 8.41
CA PRO A 208 -16.71 -7.62 9.22
C PRO A 208 -16.59 -6.66 10.41
N LEU A 209 -15.42 -6.62 11.06
CA LEU A 209 -15.21 -5.75 12.23
C LEU A 209 -15.13 -4.29 11.83
N TRP A 210 -14.66 -3.99 10.62
CA TRP A 210 -14.69 -2.64 10.11
C TRP A 210 -16.13 -2.14 9.97
N VAL A 211 -16.99 -2.99 9.40
CA VAL A 211 -18.42 -2.69 9.24
C VAL A 211 -19.10 -2.50 10.59
N GLU A 212 -18.88 -3.42 11.52
CA GLU A 212 -19.50 -3.39 12.85
C GLU A 212 -19.06 -2.17 13.68
N GLN A 213 -17.77 -1.82 13.64
CA GLN A 213 -17.18 -0.86 14.59
C GLN A 213 -17.09 0.56 14.04
N GLU A 214 -16.96 0.72 12.72
CA GLU A 214 -16.65 2.02 12.11
C GLU A 214 -17.69 2.50 11.10
N ILE A 215 -18.56 1.62 10.57
CA ILE A 215 -19.55 2.01 9.57
C ILE A 215 -20.85 2.38 10.24
N VAL A 216 -21.08 3.68 10.35
CA VAL A 216 -22.37 4.22 10.78
C VAL A 216 -23.25 4.45 9.54
N PRO A 217 -24.50 3.94 9.53
CA PRO A 217 -25.45 4.32 8.51
C PRO A 217 -25.62 5.83 8.54
N VAL A 218 -25.34 6.50 7.42
CA VAL A 218 -25.80 7.88 7.27
C VAL A 218 -27.31 7.78 7.13
N THR A 219 -28.04 7.94 8.23
CA THR A 219 -29.47 8.24 8.16
C THR A 219 -29.55 9.44 7.25
N ALA A 220 -30.21 9.31 6.09
CA ALA A 220 -30.42 10.44 5.22
C ALA A 220 -31.13 11.50 6.06
N ASN A 221 -30.41 12.53 6.51
CA ASN A 221 -31.02 13.66 7.18
C ASN A 221 -31.96 14.28 6.13
N GLN A 222 -33.25 13.98 6.30
CA GLN A 222 -34.30 14.90 5.98
C GLN A 222 -33.90 16.25 6.57
N GLN A 223 -33.42 17.16 5.73
CA GLN A 223 -33.73 18.60 5.72
C GLN A 223 -32.66 19.41 4.98
N ARG A 224 -33.09 20.02 3.86
CA ARG A 224 -33.12 21.48 3.60
C ARG A 224 -33.51 21.64 2.12
N ASN A 225 -34.58 22.29 1.67
CA ASN A 225 -35.58 23.22 2.22
C ASN A 225 -36.55 23.46 1.02
N LYS A 226 -37.89 23.42 1.13
CA LYS A 226 -38.75 24.56 1.52
C LYS A 226 -38.15 25.94 1.27
#